data_AF-A0A6B3HDG5-F1
#
_entry.id   AF-A0A6B3HDG5-F1
#
_cell.length_a   1.000
_cell.length_b   1.000
_cell.length_c   1.000
_cell.angle_alpha   90.00
_cell.angle_beta   90.00
_cell.angle_gamma   90.00
#
_symmetry.space_group_name_H-M   'P 1'
#
loop_
_entity.id
_entity.type
_entity.pdbx_description
1 polymer ?
#
loop_
_entity_poly.entity_id
_entity_poly.type
_entity_poly.pdbx_seq_one_letter_code
_entity_poly.pdbx_strand_id
1 'polypeptide(L)'
;ITEAVSKVTWTADGSKIAPGYFQQFPVSVGQLPEDADQLVFKAIQTYDNKEVVRWIEEPTAGGEEPDSPAPVLKLSAASEDHHGGGAAAKAGEDDHKADDKAASAEGDKKETHAASSSSSDTTARTLGIIGILIGVAGVAFGVLAGRRRNA
;
A
#
# COMPACT_ATOMS: atom_id res chain seq x y z
N ILE A 1 -6.72 3.50 24.23
CA ILE A 1 -7.45 2.24 24.02
C ILE A 1 -7.62 1.58 25.39
N THR A 2 -8.84 1.36 25.87
CA THR A 2 -9.08 0.76 27.20
C THR A 2 -9.57 -0.69 27.13
N GLU A 3 -10.08 -1.12 25.98
CA GLU A 3 -10.54 -2.49 25.73
C GLU A 3 -10.06 -2.94 24.35
N ALA A 4 -9.68 -4.21 24.22
CA ALA A 4 -9.25 -4.81 22.97
C ALA A 4 -9.49 -6.32 22.96
N VAL A 5 -9.60 -6.89 21.76
CA VAL A 5 -9.64 -8.35 21.59
C VAL A 5 -8.27 -8.92 21.93
N SER A 6 -8.21 -9.80 22.94
CA SER A 6 -6.96 -10.39 23.43
C SER A 6 -6.63 -11.74 22.80
N LYS A 7 -7.59 -12.40 22.14
CA LYS A 7 -7.41 -13.71 21.53
C LYS A 7 -8.38 -13.92 20.38
N VAL A 8 -7.86 -14.47 19.28
CA VAL A 8 -8.66 -15.01 18.18
C VAL A 8 -8.30 -16.49 18.02
N THR A 9 -9.27 -17.33 17.67
CA THR A 9 -9.07 -18.77 17.48
C THR A 9 -9.71 -19.19 16.18
N TRP A 10 -8.89 -19.76 15.31
CA TRP A 10 -9.36 -20.45 14.10
C TRP A 10 -9.31 -21.94 14.36
N THR A 11 -10.41 -22.61 14.05
CA THR A 11 -10.54 -24.06 14.16
C THR A 11 -10.87 -24.59 12.79
N ALA A 12 -10.13 -25.60 12.33
CA ALA A 12 -10.44 -26.28 11.09
C ALA A 12 -11.81 -26.97 11.20
N ASP A 13 -12.70 -26.69 10.25
CA ASP A 13 -13.95 -27.44 10.06
C ASP A 13 -13.81 -28.28 8.78
N GLY A 14 -13.54 -29.57 8.97
CA GLY A 14 -13.21 -30.49 7.87
C GLY A 14 -11.73 -30.46 7.48
N SER A 15 -11.37 -29.67 6.46
CA SER A 15 -10.03 -29.73 5.85
C SER A 15 -8.98 -29.04 6.72
N LYS A 16 -7.82 -29.68 6.88
CA LYS A 16 -6.66 -29.19 7.65
C LYS A 16 -5.58 -28.65 6.70
N ILE A 17 -4.61 -27.94 7.28
CA ILE A 17 -3.38 -27.56 6.58
C ILE A 17 -2.50 -28.80 6.46
N ALA A 18 -2.24 -29.24 5.22
CA ALA A 18 -1.42 -30.42 4.95
C ALA A 18 0.09 -30.13 5.16
N PRO A 19 0.93 -31.16 5.39
CA PRO A 19 2.38 -30.98 5.50
C PRO A 19 2.97 -30.30 4.26
N GLY A 20 3.85 -29.31 4.48
CA GLY A 20 4.47 -28.53 3.41
C GLY A 20 3.59 -27.41 2.83
N TYR A 21 2.36 -27.25 3.31
CA TYR A 21 1.47 -26.13 2.95
C TYR A 21 1.45 -25.07 4.05
N PHE A 22 1.05 -23.86 3.68
CA PHE A 22 0.81 -22.75 4.59
C PHE A 22 -0.62 -22.25 4.45
N GLN A 23 -1.10 -21.54 5.47
CA GLN A 23 -2.41 -20.88 5.49
C GLN A 23 -2.24 -19.46 6.03
N GLN A 24 -2.98 -18.53 5.47
CA GLN A 24 -3.08 -17.17 5.98
C GLN A 24 -4.29 -17.04 6.89
N PHE A 25 -4.11 -16.37 8.03
CA PHE A 25 -5.16 -16.04 8.98
C PHE A 25 -5.27 -14.52 9.07
N PRO A 26 -5.99 -13.87 8.13
CA PRO A 26 -6.07 -12.42 8.11
C PRO A 26 -6.84 -11.91 9.33
N VAL A 27 -6.30 -10.88 9.97
CA VAL A 27 -6.94 -10.16 11.07
C VAL A 27 -6.99 -8.69 10.69
N SER A 28 -8.17 -8.09 10.81
CA SER A 28 -8.30 -6.64 10.78
C SER A 28 -8.31 -6.13 12.22
N VAL A 29 -7.36 -5.26 12.54
CA VAL A 29 -7.23 -4.61 13.84
C VAL A 29 -7.63 -3.13 13.70
N GLY A 30 -8.28 -2.61 14.73
CA GLY A 30 -8.68 -1.20 14.79
C GLY A 30 -7.49 -0.28 15.10
N GLN A 31 -7.75 0.77 15.89
CA GLN A 31 -6.70 1.68 16.34
C GLN A 31 -5.58 0.89 17.04
N LEU A 32 -4.34 1.13 16.63
CA LEU A 32 -3.15 0.57 17.27
C LEU A 32 -2.76 1.44 18.48
N PRO A 33 -2.06 0.89 19.48
CA PRO A 33 -1.56 1.69 20.61
C PRO A 33 -0.62 2.80 20.14
N GLU A 34 -0.72 3.96 20.79
CA GLU A 34 0.14 5.12 20.51
C GLU A 34 1.41 5.13 21.40
N ASP A 35 1.39 4.35 22.47
CA ASP A 35 2.39 4.26 23.53
C ASP A 35 3.21 2.96 23.46
N ALA A 36 3.35 2.37 22.27
CA ALA A 36 4.14 1.17 22.04
C ALA A 36 4.91 1.24 20.71
N ASP A 37 6.12 0.69 20.69
CA ASP A 37 6.96 0.61 19.49
C ASP A 37 6.69 -0.66 18.65
N GLN A 38 6.05 -1.67 19.25
CA GLN A 38 5.75 -2.93 18.59
C GLN A 38 4.60 -3.68 19.27
N LEU A 39 3.98 -4.58 18.51
CA LEU A 39 3.02 -5.59 18.99
C LEU A 39 3.59 -6.98 18.77
N VAL A 40 3.55 -7.80 19.83
CA VAL A 40 3.95 -9.21 19.78
C VAL A 40 2.70 -10.07 19.73
N PHE A 41 2.55 -10.86 18.67
CA PHE A 41 1.41 -11.75 18.46
C PHE A 41 1.80 -13.19 18.82
N LYS A 42 1.64 -13.54 20.09
CA LYS A 42 1.87 -14.91 20.57
C LYS A 42 0.86 -15.88 19.93
N ALA A 43 1.36 -16.94 19.31
CA ALA A 43 0.51 -17.91 18.60
C ALA A 43 0.72 -19.34 19.11
N ILE A 44 -0.36 -20.12 19.07
CA ILE A 44 -0.38 -21.52 19.48
C ILE A 44 -0.92 -22.32 18.30
N GLN A 45 -0.08 -23.18 17.73
CA GLN A 45 -0.44 -24.04 16.61
C GLN A 45 -0.66 -25.46 17.12
N THR A 46 -1.85 -25.99 16.88
CA THR A 46 -2.20 -27.37 17.25
C THR A 46 -2.25 -28.23 16.00
N TYR A 47 -1.52 -29.34 16.04
CA TYR A 47 -1.50 -30.35 14.99
C TYR A 47 -2.48 -31.49 15.33
N ASP A 48 -2.80 -32.30 14.33
CA ASP A 48 -3.78 -33.38 14.51
C ASP A 48 -3.26 -34.60 15.27
N ASN A 49 -1.94 -34.77 15.31
CA ASN A 49 -1.25 -35.67 16.24
C ASN A 49 -1.30 -35.17 17.71
N LYS A 50 -2.00 -34.06 17.98
CA LYS A 50 -2.14 -33.37 19.29
C LYS A 50 -0.88 -32.65 19.76
N GLU A 51 0.14 -32.56 18.92
CA GLU A 51 1.31 -31.73 19.18
C GLU A 51 0.91 -30.25 19.17
N VAL A 52 1.53 -29.48 20.06
CA VAL A 52 1.29 -28.05 20.21
C VAL A 52 2.61 -27.32 20.09
N VAL A 53 2.77 -26.57 19.01
CA VAL A 53 3.90 -25.66 18.81
C VAL A 53 3.52 -24.28 19.32
N ARG A 54 4.42 -23.68 20.11
CA ARG A 54 4.19 -22.41 20.81
C ARG A 54 5.11 -21.33 20.25
N TRP A 55 4.59 -20.56 19.30
CA TRP A 55 5.26 -19.39 18.73
C TRP A 55 5.11 -18.19 19.68
N ILE A 56 5.80 -18.26 20.82
CA ILE A 56 5.61 -17.32 21.94
C ILE A 56 6.92 -16.67 22.42
N GLU A 57 8.05 -17.05 21.84
CA GLU A 57 9.38 -16.56 22.22
C GLU A 57 9.62 -15.20 21.57
N GLU A 58 9.96 -14.18 22.36
CA GLU A 58 10.14 -12.83 21.83
C GLU A 58 11.53 -12.66 21.23
N PRO A 59 11.68 -12.37 19.93
CA PRO A 59 12.98 -12.16 19.32
C PRO A 59 13.66 -10.93 19.92
N THR A 60 14.94 -11.04 20.26
CA THR A 60 15.74 -9.92 20.77
C THR A 60 16.74 -9.47 19.71
N ALA A 61 16.91 -8.15 19.56
CA ALA A 61 17.82 -7.62 18.55
C ALA A 61 19.27 -8.02 18.84
N GLY A 62 19.90 -8.73 17.92
CA GLY A 62 21.28 -9.22 18.07
C GLY A 62 21.44 -10.37 19.06
N GLY A 63 20.34 -10.92 19.57
CA GLY A 63 20.34 -12.16 20.35
C GLY A 63 20.39 -13.40 19.47
N GLU A 64 20.38 -14.57 20.10
CA GLU A 64 20.18 -15.84 19.44
C GLU A 64 18.75 -15.90 18.86
N GLU A 65 18.62 -16.43 17.64
CA GLU A 65 17.31 -16.62 17.01
C GLU A 65 16.55 -17.70 17.76
N PRO A 66 15.35 -17.41 18.30
CA PRO A 66 14.56 -18.42 19.00
C PRO A 66 14.13 -19.56 18.05
N ASP A 67 13.87 -20.74 18.60
CA ASP A 67 13.37 -21.87 17.81
C ASP A 67 11.92 -21.65 17.37
N SER A 68 11.12 -20.92 18.17
CA SER A 68 9.71 -20.63 17.89
C SER A 68 9.37 -19.16 18.15
N PRO A 69 9.89 -18.24 17.32
CA PRO A 69 9.71 -16.81 17.50
C PRO A 69 8.25 -16.38 17.34
N ALA A 70 7.75 -15.58 18.27
CA ALA A 70 6.46 -14.92 18.17
C ALA A 70 6.51 -13.87 17.04
N PRO A 71 5.51 -13.82 16.15
CA PRO A 71 5.38 -12.74 15.18
C PRO A 71 5.36 -11.36 15.83
N VAL A 72 6.17 -10.44 15.31
CA VAL A 72 6.27 -9.05 15.79
C VAL A 72 5.87 -8.08 14.69
N LEU A 73 4.97 -7.17 15.00
CA LEU A 73 4.64 -6.01 14.18
C LEU A 73 5.28 -4.78 14.80
N LYS A 74 6.25 -4.16 14.12
CA LYS A 74 6.78 -2.87 14.53
C LYS A 74 5.80 -1.76 14.20
N LEU A 75 5.60 -0.85 15.13
CA LEU A 75 4.74 0.31 14.99
C LEU A 75 5.60 1.51 14.56
N SER A 76 5.09 2.29 13.63
CA SER A 76 5.67 3.59 13.30
C SER A 76 5.16 4.64 14.28
N ALA A 77 5.91 5.73 14.45
CA ALA A 77 5.43 6.88 15.20
C ALA A 77 4.06 7.35 14.67
N ALA A 78 3.19 7.77 15.58
CA ALA A 78 1.91 8.36 15.22
C ALA A 78 2.14 9.66 14.44
N SER A 79 1.48 9.79 13.29
CA SER A 79 1.36 11.07 12.58
C SER A 79 0.11 11.80 13.09
N GLU A 80 0.13 13.13 13.08
CA GLU A 80 -1.02 13.96 13.49
C GLU A 80 -2.26 13.72 12.59
N ASP A 81 -2.06 13.16 11.40
CA ASP A 81 -3.12 12.64 10.55
C ASP A 81 -3.53 11.23 11.01
N HIS A 82 -4.56 11.18 11.86
CA HIS A 82 -5.16 9.93 12.32
C HIS A 82 -5.62 9.04 11.16
N HIS A 83 -4.92 7.94 10.90
CA HIS A 83 -5.38 6.84 10.05
C HIS A 83 -6.46 6.01 10.77
N GLY A 84 -7.57 6.65 11.15
CA GLY A 84 -8.80 5.95 11.50
C GLY A 84 -9.57 5.68 10.21
N GLY A 85 -9.75 4.41 9.85
CA GLY A 85 -10.57 4.00 8.71
C GLY A 85 -12.01 4.47 8.88
N GLY A 86 -12.32 5.67 8.39
CA GLY A 86 -13.65 6.24 8.34
C GLY A 86 -14.40 5.73 7.11
N ALA A 87 -15.41 4.90 7.33
CA ALA A 87 -16.48 4.67 6.36
C ALA A 87 -17.83 4.93 7.04
N ALA A 88 -18.18 6.21 7.14
CA ALA A 88 -19.56 6.66 7.21
C ALA A 88 -19.69 7.83 6.24
N ALA A 89 -19.89 7.48 4.96
CA ALA A 89 -20.31 8.44 3.95
C ALA A 89 -21.70 8.97 4.35
N LYS A 90 -21.73 10.12 5.03
CA LYS A 90 -22.89 11.01 5.00
C LYS A 90 -22.95 11.58 3.58
N ALA A 91 -23.89 11.07 2.79
CA ALA A 91 -24.32 11.71 1.56
C ALA A 91 -24.83 13.12 1.94
N GLY A 92 -24.00 14.11 1.67
CA GLY A 92 -24.37 15.51 1.62
C GLY A 92 -24.85 15.80 0.20
N GLU A 93 -26.14 15.97 0.10
CA GLU A 93 -26.90 16.49 -1.04
C GLU A 93 -26.44 17.93 -1.27
N ASP A 94 -25.80 18.20 -2.41
CA ASP A 94 -25.54 19.57 -2.87
C ASP A 94 -25.97 19.69 -4.34
N ASP A 95 -27.05 20.44 -4.50
CA ASP A 95 -27.62 20.98 -5.73
C ASP A 95 -26.54 21.68 -6.58
N HIS A 96 -26.27 21.13 -7.77
CA HIS A 96 -25.69 21.91 -8.86
C HIS A 96 -26.63 21.91 -10.06
N LYS A 97 -27.52 22.90 -10.04
CA LYS A 97 -28.25 23.36 -11.22
C LYS A 97 -27.29 24.19 -12.10
N ALA A 98 -27.09 23.74 -13.33
CA ALA A 98 -26.65 24.59 -14.43
C ALA A 98 -27.27 24.06 -15.74
N ASP A 99 -28.34 24.71 -16.15
CA ASP A 99 -28.74 24.75 -17.56
C ASP A 99 -27.59 25.36 -18.37
N ASP A 100 -27.15 24.72 -19.46
CA ASP A 100 -27.20 25.40 -20.77
C ASP A 100 -26.92 24.48 -21.97
N LYS A 101 -27.34 25.03 -23.10
CA LYS A 101 -27.74 24.44 -24.37
C LYS A 101 -26.60 23.97 -25.28
N ALA A 102 -26.96 23.04 -26.16
CA ALA A 102 -26.16 22.44 -27.23
C ALA A 102 -25.49 23.41 -28.23
N ALA A 103 -24.32 23.01 -28.74
CA ALA A 103 -23.98 23.07 -30.18
C ALA A 103 -22.74 22.21 -30.51
N SER A 104 -22.83 21.54 -31.65
CA SER A 104 -21.93 20.56 -32.26
C SER A 104 -20.51 21.04 -32.59
N ALA A 105 -19.51 20.15 -32.51
CA ALA A 105 -18.48 19.97 -33.54
C ALA A 105 -17.66 18.69 -33.31
N GLU A 106 -17.49 17.95 -34.41
CA GLU A 106 -16.70 16.74 -34.66
C GLU A 106 -15.23 16.85 -34.24
N GLY A 107 -14.63 15.72 -33.81
CA GLY A 107 -13.19 15.61 -33.67
C GLY A 107 -12.73 14.39 -32.86
N ASP A 108 -12.54 13.27 -33.56
CA ASP A 108 -11.74 12.09 -33.20
C ASP A 108 -10.67 12.30 -32.12
N LYS A 109 -10.75 11.53 -31.02
CA LYS A 109 -9.62 10.83 -30.36
C LYS A 109 -10.10 9.97 -29.19
N LYS A 110 -9.91 8.67 -29.39
CA LYS A 110 -10.05 7.59 -28.42
C LYS A 110 -8.95 7.68 -27.33
N GLU A 111 -9.36 7.29 -26.12
CA GLU A 111 -8.58 6.89 -24.94
C GLU A 111 -8.33 7.94 -23.84
N THR A 112 -9.33 7.98 -22.96
CA THR A 112 -9.23 8.10 -21.51
C THR A 112 -8.08 7.30 -20.88
N HIS A 113 -7.24 7.99 -20.11
CA HIS A 113 -6.82 7.50 -18.79
C HIS A 113 -6.69 8.70 -17.85
N ALA A 114 -7.73 8.92 -17.05
CA ALA A 114 -7.65 9.74 -15.86
C ALA A 114 -6.83 8.95 -14.82
N ALA A 115 -5.64 9.45 -14.49
CA ALA A 115 -4.83 8.95 -13.39
C ALA A 115 -4.95 9.92 -12.21
N SER A 116 -5.52 9.43 -11.12
CA SER A 116 -5.54 10.08 -9.81
C SER A 116 -4.27 9.77 -9.00
N SER A 117 -3.89 10.73 -8.14
CA SER A 117 -3.06 10.65 -6.91
C SER A 117 -1.52 10.78 -6.96
N SER A 118 -1.04 12.01 -7.12
CA SER A 118 -0.39 12.84 -6.06
C SER A 118 0.80 12.33 -5.21
N SER A 119 1.71 11.51 -5.75
CA SER A 119 3.07 11.39 -5.17
C SER A 119 4.17 11.09 -6.20
N SER A 120 3.78 10.52 -7.34
CA SER A 120 4.63 10.33 -8.53
C SER A 120 4.85 11.61 -9.35
N ASP A 121 4.09 12.68 -9.08
CA ASP A 121 4.06 13.93 -9.86
C ASP A 121 5.40 14.69 -9.88
N THR A 122 6.13 14.77 -8.77
CA THR A 122 7.37 15.56 -8.71
C THR A 122 8.47 14.91 -9.55
N THR A 123 8.74 13.62 -9.33
CA THR A 123 9.78 12.89 -10.09
C THR A 123 9.43 12.79 -11.57
N ALA A 124 8.15 12.55 -11.91
CA ALA A 124 7.71 12.51 -13.30
C ALA A 124 7.87 13.87 -14.01
N ARG A 125 7.56 14.99 -13.32
CA ARG A 125 7.77 16.34 -13.87
C ARG A 125 9.25 16.68 -14.01
N THR A 126 10.09 16.34 -13.03
CA THR A 126 11.55 16.58 -13.10
C THR A 126 12.18 15.81 -14.26
N LEU A 127 11.86 14.52 -14.40
CA LEU A 127 12.33 13.71 -15.52
C LEU A 127 11.77 14.18 -16.87
N GLY A 128 10.50 14.62 -16.89
CA GLY A 128 9.88 15.21 -18.08
C GLY A 128 10.59 16.49 -18.54
N ILE A 129 10.91 17.41 -17.63
CA ILE A 129 11.64 18.66 -17.92
C ILE A 129 13.05 18.35 -18.43
N ILE A 130 13.77 17.44 -17.77
CA ILE A 130 15.12 17.03 -18.20
C ILE A 130 15.07 16.40 -19.59
N GLY A 131 14.08 15.55 -19.86
CA GLY A 131 13.89 14.91 -21.16
C GLY A 131 13.64 15.93 -22.29
N ILE A 132 12.85 16.98 -22.04
CA ILE A 132 12.61 18.05 -23.02
C ILE A 132 13.90 18.82 -23.32
N LEU A 133 14.67 19.19 -22.30
CA LEU A 133 15.92 19.94 -22.49
C LEU A 133 16.95 19.14 -23.31
N ILE A 134 17.08 17.84 -23.03
CA ILE A 134 17.95 16.94 -23.80
C ILE A 134 17.44 16.78 -25.23
N GLY A 135 16.13 16.61 -25.42
CA GLY A 135 15.51 16.51 -26.74
C GLY A 135 15.76 17.75 -27.60
N VAL A 136 15.57 18.95 -27.04
CA VAL A 136 15.82 20.22 -27.74
C VAL A 136 17.29 20.38 -28.12
N ALA A 137 18.22 20.05 -27.21
CA ALA A 137 19.65 20.07 -27.50
C ALA A 137 20.04 19.07 -28.60
N GLY A 138 19.45 17.87 -28.59
CA GLY A 138 19.65 16.84 -29.61
C GLY A 138 19.14 17.27 -30.99
N VAL A 139 17.96 17.90 -31.07
CA VAL A 139 17.41 18.44 -32.32
C VAL A 139 18.28 19.58 -32.87
N ALA A 140 18.69 20.52 -32.01
CA ALA A 140 19.56 21.62 -32.41
C ALA A 140 20.92 21.11 -32.92
N PHE A 141 21.51 20.13 -32.23
CA PHE A 141 22.76 19.49 -32.66
C PHE A 141 22.58 18.71 -33.97
N GLY A 142 21.49 17.96 -34.12
CA GLY A 142 21.18 17.21 -35.35
C GLY A 142 21.01 18.12 -36.57
N VAL A 143 20.31 19.25 -36.41
CA VAL A 143 20.12 20.24 -37.48
C VAL A 143 21.46 20.92 -37.83
N LEU A 144 22.28 21.27 -36.83
CA LEU A 144 23.57 21.92 -37.06
C LEU A 144 24.61 20.96 -37.66
N ALA A 145 24.62 19.69 -37.25
CA ALA A 145 25.51 18.65 -37.77
C ALA A 145 25.08 18.15 -39.16
N GLY A 146 23.77 18.11 -39.44
CA GLY A 146 23.23 17.80 -40.77
C GLY A 146 23.58 18.86 -41.81
N ARG A 147 23.61 20.14 -41.41
CA ARG A 147 23.95 21.26 -42.30
C ARG A 147 25.43 21.35 -42.66
N ARG A 148 26.32 20.71 -41.88
CA ARG A 148 27.78 20.68 -42.15
C ARG A 148 28.21 19.60 -43.16
N ARG A 149 27.31 18.70 -43.55
CA ARG A 149 27.60 17.63 -44.52
C ARG A 149 27.18 17.97 -45.96
N ASN A 150 26.75 19.20 -46.19
CA ASN A 150 26.27 19.68 -47.49
C ASN A 150 26.96 20.97 -47.97
N ALA A 151 28.19 21.20 -47.50
CA ALA A 151 29.11 22.22 -48.01
C ALA A 151 30.41 21.56 -48.47
#